data_AF-A0A1V4STP7-F1
#
_entry.id   AF-A0A1V4STP7-F1
#
_cell.length_a   1.000
_cell.length_b   1.000
_cell.length_c   1.000
_cell.angle_alpha   90.00
_cell.angle_beta   90.00
_cell.angle_gamma   90.00
#
_symmetry.space_group_name_H-M   'P 1'
#
loop_
_entity.id
_entity.type
_entity.pdbx_description
1 polymer ?
#
loop_
_entity_poly.entity_id
_entity_poly.type
_entity_poly.pdbx_seq_one_letter_code
_entity_poly.pdbx_strand_id
1 'polypeptide(L)' 'MANLGGERAARISSVKDAIRTGLTYTSHQDTPVLFPDVMKTISCAVNRITKNGVELSKDQSISVMEALKAVTIYAAY' A
#
# COMPACT_ATOMS: atom_id res chain seq x y z
N MET A 1 9.16 -10.00 -7.02
CA MET A 1 9.22 -11.45 -7.32
C MET A 1 10.62 -12.02 -7.14
N ALA A 2 11.68 -11.40 -7.68
CA ALA A 2 13.05 -11.92 -7.55
C ALA A 2 13.50 -12.18 -6.09
N ASN A 3 13.20 -11.27 -5.16
CA ASN A 3 13.73 -11.37 -3.79
C ASN A 3 12.93 -12.33 -2.89
N LEU A 4 11.60 -12.29 -2.96
CA LEU A 4 10.72 -13.02 -2.04
C LEU A 4 10.03 -14.23 -2.68
N GLY A 5 10.19 -14.45 -4.00
CA GLY A 5 9.35 -15.36 -4.77
C GLY A 5 7.97 -14.75 -5.08
N GLY A 6 7.20 -15.39 -5.96
CA GLY A 6 5.90 -14.88 -6.40
C GLY A 6 4.88 -14.77 -5.26
N GLU A 7 4.72 -15.85 -4.51
CA GLU A 7 3.72 -15.96 -3.43
C GLU A 7 3.91 -14.90 -2.34
N ARG A 8 5.11 -14.81 -1.76
CA ARG A 8 5.39 -13.83 -0.69
C ARG A 8 5.42 -12.40 -1.20
N ALA A 9 5.91 -12.16 -2.42
CA ALA A 9 5.93 -10.82 -2.99
C ALA A 9 4.52 -10.28 -3.29
N ALA A 10 3.57 -11.16 -3.65
CA ALA A 10 2.19 -10.73 -3.90
C ALA A 10 1.54 -10.11 -2.66
N ARG A 11 1.83 -10.67 -1.48
CA ARG A 11 1.30 -10.22 -0.18
C ARG A 11 2.07 -9.08 0.49
N ILE A 12 3.11 -8.52 -0.15
CA ILE A 12 3.88 -7.42 0.43
C ILE A 12 2.99 -6.23 0.79
N SER A 13 3.27 -5.57 1.91
CA SER A 13 2.47 -4.44 2.42
C SER A 13 0.98 -4.80 2.59
N SER A 14 0.71 -5.73 3.51
CA SER A 14 -0.63 -6.30 3.78
C SER A 14 -1.54 -5.37 4.60
N VAL A 15 -1.91 -4.23 4.00
CA VAL A 15 -2.69 -3.18 4.69
C VAL A 15 -4.11 -3.63 5.02
N LYS A 16 -4.77 -4.43 4.18
CA LYS A 16 -6.13 -4.90 4.46
C LYS A 16 -6.17 -5.80 5.69
N ASP A 17 -5.12 -6.57 5.92
CA ASP A 17 -5.00 -7.38 7.14
C ASP A 17 -4.83 -6.51 8.38
N ALA A 18 -4.02 -5.45 8.32
CA ALA A 18 -3.91 -4.47 9.41
C ALA A 18 -5.27 -3.88 9.80
N ILE A 19 -6.08 -3.50 8.78
CA ILE A 19 -7.45 -3.02 8.97
C ILE A 19 -8.33 -4.09 9.62
N ARG A 20 -8.28 -5.34 9.13
CA ARG A 20 -9.07 -6.46 9.69
C ARG A 20 -8.75 -6.73 11.15
N THR A 21 -7.50 -6.52 11.56
CA THR A 21 -7.05 -6.68 12.95
C THR A 21 -7.29 -5.45 13.82
N GLY A 22 -7.88 -4.39 13.29
CA GLY A 22 -8.15 -3.16 14.03
C GLY A 22 -6.91 -2.29 14.30
N LEU A 23 -5.81 -2.51 13.56
CA LEU A 23 -4.60 -1.71 13.69
C LEU A 23 -4.75 -0.38 12.94
N THR A 24 -4.26 0.69 13.55
CA THR A 24 -4.00 1.96 12.85
C THR A 24 -2.77 1.80 11.98
N TYR A 25 -2.82 2.31 10.76
CA TYR A 25 -1.76 2.18 9.76
C TYR A 25 -1.55 3.52 9.05
N THR A 26 -0.34 3.71 8.54
CA THR A 26 0.04 4.92 7.80
C THR A 26 0.67 4.53 6.47
N SER A 27 0.84 5.51 5.58
CA SER A 27 1.59 5.33 4.34
C SER A 27 2.50 6.54 4.09
N HIS A 28 3.69 6.28 3.57
CA HIS A 28 4.71 7.28 3.30
C HIS A 28 5.46 6.93 2.00
N GLN A 29 6.20 7.89 1.45
CA GLN A 29 7.03 7.70 0.25
C GLN A 29 8.48 7.40 0.56
N ASP A 30 8.93 7.71 1.77
CA ASP A 30 10.33 7.59 2.16
C ASP A 30 11.26 8.47 1.29
N THR A 31 10.81 9.69 0.97
CA THR A 31 11.59 10.66 0.20
C THR A 31 12.97 10.91 0.86
N PRO A 32 14.09 10.89 0.11
CA PRO A 32 14.20 10.95 -1.37
C PRO A 32 14.25 9.60 -2.10
N VAL A 33 13.99 8.46 -1.42
CA VAL A 33 14.00 7.14 -2.07
C VAL A 33 12.96 7.08 -3.20
N LEU A 34 11.76 7.63 -2.96
CA LEU A 34 10.78 7.97 -3.99
C LEU A 34 10.58 9.49 -4.04
N PHE A 35 10.21 10.02 -5.20
CA PHE A 35 9.77 11.40 -5.32
C PHE A 35 8.44 11.63 -4.57
N PRO A 36 8.19 12.86 -4.09
CA PRO A 36 7.00 13.19 -3.31
C PRO A 36 5.73 13.20 -4.18
N ASP A 37 5.15 12.02 -4.42
CA ASP A 37 3.90 11.82 -5.14
C ASP A 37 2.91 10.98 -4.29
N VAL A 38 2.02 11.68 -3.58
CA VAL A 38 1.08 11.04 -2.63
C VAL A 38 0.00 10.27 -3.39
N MET A 39 -0.41 10.77 -4.55
CA MET A 39 -1.42 10.13 -5.38
C MET A 39 -0.94 8.79 -5.93
N LYS A 40 0.36 8.67 -6.24
CA LYS A 40 0.97 7.38 -6.59
C LYS A 40 0.94 6.40 -5.42
N THR A 41 1.19 6.86 -4.20
CA THR A 41 1.12 6.02 -2.99
C THR A 41 -0.30 5.50 -2.76
N ILE A 42 -1.30 6.37 -2.89
CA ILE A 42 -2.72 6.01 -2.84
C ILE A 42 -3.07 5.00 -3.94
N SER A 43 -2.65 5.26 -5.18
CA SER A 43 -2.87 4.37 -6.32
C SER A 43 -2.28 2.97 -6.09
N CYS A 44 -1.08 2.88 -5.52
CA CYS A 44 -0.46 1.60 -5.18
C CYS A 44 -1.29 0.80 -4.18
N ALA A 45 -1.81 1.45 -3.12
CA ALA A 45 -2.61 0.78 -2.09
C ALA A 45 -3.98 0.31 -2.60
N VAL A 46 -4.62 1.09 -3.48
CA VAL A 46 -5.94 0.80 -4.04
C VAL A 46 -5.86 -0.22 -5.17
N ASN A 47 -4.92 -0.03 -6.10
CA ASN A 47 -4.87 -0.84 -7.31
C ASN A 47 -4.08 -2.13 -7.11
N ARG A 48 -2.98 -2.07 -6.36
CA ARG A 48 -2.01 -3.15 -6.18
C ARG A 48 -1.47 -3.74 -7.48
N ILE A 49 -1.14 -2.85 -8.41
CA ILE A 49 -0.55 -3.22 -9.71
C ILE A 49 0.89 -2.71 -9.75
N THR A 50 1.82 -3.59 -10.12
CA THR A 50 3.22 -3.22 -10.31
C THR A 50 3.39 -2.31 -11.53
N LYS A 51 4.54 -1.63 -11.64
CA LYS A 51 4.90 -0.84 -12.84
C LYS A 51 4.84 -1.63 -14.17
N ASN A 52 4.92 -2.96 -14.11
CA ASN A 52 4.86 -3.84 -15.28
C ASN A 52 3.46 -4.44 -15.51
N GLY A 53 2.42 -3.93 -14.83
CA GLY A 53 1.05 -4.41 -15.00
C GLY A 53 0.69 -5.69 -14.25
N VAL A 54 1.62 -6.26 -13.47
CA VAL A 54 1.34 -7.48 -12.67
C VAL A 54 0.54 -7.11 -11.42
N GLU A 55 -0.59 -7.79 -11.21
CA GLU A 55 -1.40 -7.66 -9.99
C GLU A 55 -0.71 -8.33 -8.79
N LEU A 56 -0.76 -7.68 -7.63
CA LEU A 56 -0.27 -8.19 -6.35
C LEU A 56 -1.47 -8.39 -5.41
N SER A 57 -1.75 -9.63 -4.99
CA SER A 57 -2.77 -9.99 -3.97
C SER A 57 -3.89 -8.97 -3.80
N LYS A 58 -4.89 -9.03 -4.69
CA LYS A 58 -5.99 -8.06 -4.70
C LYS A 58 -6.77 -8.02 -3.38
N ASP A 59 -6.74 -9.10 -2.61
CA ASP A 59 -7.32 -9.18 -1.27
C ASP A 59 -6.71 -8.18 -0.27
N GLN A 60 -5.52 -7.65 -0.55
CA GLN A 60 -4.86 -6.62 0.24
C GLN A 60 -5.14 -5.20 -0.25
N SER A 61 -5.98 -5.02 -1.28
CA SER A 61 -6.39 -3.68 -1.72
C SER A 61 -7.33 -3.01 -0.72
N ILE A 62 -7.25 -1.69 -0.66
CA ILE A 62 -8.10 -0.86 0.20
C ILE A 62 -8.87 0.16 -0.65
N SER A 63 -9.95 0.69 -0.10
CA SER A 63 -10.70 1.78 -0.70
C SER A 63 -9.88 3.07 -0.75
N VAL A 64 -10.27 3.99 -1.64
CA VAL A 64 -9.64 5.32 -1.73
C VAL A 64 -9.72 6.05 -0.40
N MET A 65 -10.83 5.93 0.33
CA MET A 65 -11.01 6.57 1.64
C MET A 65 -10.06 5.99 2.70
N GLU A 66 -9.90 4.66 2.74
CA GLU A 66 -8.91 4.00 3.61
C GLU A 66 -7.49 4.51 3.30
N ALA A 67 -7.11 4.60 2.01
CA ALA A 67 -5.81 5.11 1.59
C ALA A 67 -5.59 6.59 1.92
N LEU A 68 -6.61 7.43 1.76
CA LEU A 68 -6.56 8.86 2.12
C LEU A 68 -6.33 9.05 3.63
N LYS A 69 -7.00 8.26 4.47
CA LYS A 69 -6.79 8.31 5.93
C LYS A 69 -5.35 7.94 6.31
N ALA A 70 -4.77 6.93 5.64
CA ALA A 70 -3.41 6.46 5.89
C ALA A 70 -2.33 7.53 5.68
N VAL A 71 -2.57 8.49 4.78
CA VAL A 71 -1.63 9.59 4.48
C VAL A 71 -2.05 10.93 5.13
N THR A 72 -3.16 10.95 5.86
CA THR A 72 -3.67 12.15 6.54
C THR A 72 -3.89 11.87 8.02
N ILE A 73 -5.14 11.62 8.43
CA ILE A 73 -5.53 11.57 9.83
C ILE A 73 -4.79 10.49 10.62
N TYR A 74 -4.44 9.35 10.02
CA TYR A 74 -3.65 8.32 10.72
C TYR A 74 -2.18 8.65 10.80
N ALA A 75 -1.64 9.39 9.83
CA ALA A 75 -0.23 9.80 9.82
C ALA A 75 0.04 11.06 10.66
N ALA A 76 -1.01 11.75 11.10
CA ALA A 76 -0.92 12.95 11.92
C ALA A 76 -0.79 12.68 13.44
N TYR A 77 -0.98 11.42 13.87
CA TYR A 77 -0.81 10.96 15.24
C TYR A 77 0.48 10.15 15.38
#